data_AF-A0A2T7UTK0-F1
#
_entry.id   AF-A0A2T7UTK0-F1
#
_cell.length_a   1.000
_cell.length_b   1.000
_cell.length_c   1.000
_cell.angle_alpha   90.00
_cell.angle_beta   90.00
_cell.angle_gamma   90.00
#
_symmetry.space_group_name_H-M   'P 1'
#
loop_
_entity.id
_entity.type
_entity.pdbx_description
1 polymer ?
#
loop_
_entity_poly.entity_id
_entity_poly.type
_entity_poly.pdbx_seq_one_letter_code
_entity_poly.pdbx_strand_id
1 'polypeptide(L)'
;MDSGAEVVFDRASRLASRILGTPIALLSVVDSKRQFFKSSVGLDEGLTGTPLSHSFCQYVVSRGAPLAVSDARVHPLLASNGAVPDLQVIAYLGVPVRDGEGQVLGSLCAIDHEPREWTERDLADLTDLATIVETEIALRRVVVERQLLIQELNHRVKNLFSVVGGIVRMSRATGESASALSDRLQALSRAHALIAPAIHANQPAEAGTTLRALIGTLLAPWDSEGQAWQIQGGDLTIGARATTALTLAFHELATNAAKYGALSDDTPGARLSIDWVIGDEDLRLTWAECGVEAVAAAAAPAGFGTQLIGLTLQGQLGGRVDTCHDDSTLRHVITLPLSALAH
;
A
#
# COMPACT_ATOMS: atom_id res chain seq x y z
N MET A 1 13.51 12.11 -5.48
CA MET A 1 13.96 13.20 -6.36
C MET A 1 15.37 13.67 -6.01
N ASP A 2 15.79 13.57 -4.74
CA ASP A 2 17.20 13.59 -4.35
C ASP A 2 17.86 12.23 -4.67
N SER A 3 18.19 12.01 -5.94
CA SER A 3 19.02 10.90 -6.40
C SER A 3 20.19 11.44 -7.22
N GLY A 4 21.28 10.67 -7.32
CA GLY A 4 22.51 11.07 -8.02
C GLY A 4 22.30 11.44 -9.50
N ALA A 5 23.39 11.83 -10.16
CA ALA A 5 23.39 12.18 -11.57
C ALA A 5 22.84 11.02 -12.43
N GLU A 6 21.94 11.34 -13.35
CA GLU A 6 21.25 10.37 -14.17
C GLU A 6 21.34 10.77 -15.64
N VAL A 7 21.84 9.84 -16.46
CA VAL A 7 22.24 10.06 -17.87
C VAL A 7 21.14 10.70 -18.72
N VAL A 8 19.87 10.42 -18.42
CA VAL A 8 18.73 10.96 -19.18
C VAL A 8 18.52 12.46 -18.89
N PHE A 9 18.61 12.87 -17.63
CA PHE A 9 18.47 14.28 -17.25
C PHE A 9 19.70 15.11 -17.67
N ASP A 10 20.90 14.50 -17.60
CA ASP A 10 22.14 15.09 -18.13
C ASP A 10 22.14 15.28 -19.65
N ARG A 11 21.31 14.52 -20.36
CA ARG A 11 21.09 14.73 -21.79
C ARG A 11 20.20 15.94 -22.03
N ALA A 12 19.14 16.14 -21.24
CA ALA A 12 18.23 17.26 -21.38
C ALA A 12 18.94 18.61 -21.19
N SER A 13 19.68 18.78 -20.09
CA SER A 13 20.46 20.01 -19.83
C SER A 13 21.48 20.30 -20.93
N ARG A 14 22.16 19.25 -21.43
CA ARG A 14 23.15 19.38 -22.52
C ARG A 14 22.51 19.75 -23.86
N LEU A 15 21.33 19.21 -24.16
CA LEU A 15 20.58 19.57 -25.35
C LEU A 15 20.06 21.01 -25.24
N ALA A 16 19.54 21.41 -24.08
CA ALA A 16 19.10 22.78 -23.84
C ALA A 16 20.24 23.80 -24.07
N SER A 17 21.41 23.59 -23.43
CA SER A 17 22.59 24.45 -23.64
C SER A 17 23.03 24.48 -25.11
N ARG A 18 23.02 23.34 -25.82
CA ARG A 18 23.47 23.27 -27.21
C ARG A 18 22.49 23.92 -28.19
N ILE A 19 21.19 23.67 -28.03
CA ILE A 19 20.16 24.16 -28.96
C ILE A 19 20.01 25.67 -28.81
N LEU A 20 19.97 26.17 -27.56
CA LEU A 20 19.87 27.60 -27.28
C LEU A 20 21.24 28.29 -27.38
N GLY A 21 22.35 27.55 -27.44
CA GLY A 21 23.69 28.13 -27.51
C GLY A 21 24.05 28.95 -26.27
N THR A 22 23.67 28.47 -25.08
CA THR A 22 23.97 29.13 -23.79
C THR A 22 25.06 28.36 -23.05
N PRO A 23 25.92 29.05 -22.28
CA PRO A 23 26.99 28.41 -21.52
C PRO A 23 26.46 27.49 -20.42
N ILE A 24 25.31 27.83 -19.84
CA ILE A 24 24.72 27.13 -18.71
C ILE A 24 23.31 26.65 -19.05
N ALA A 25 22.99 25.42 -18.63
CA ALA A 25 21.63 24.91 -18.60
C ALA A 25 21.44 23.93 -17.45
N LEU A 26 20.29 24.01 -16.78
CA LEU A 26 20.01 23.28 -15.55
C LEU A 26 18.63 22.62 -15.64
N LEU A 27 18.54 21.37 -15.18
CA LEU A 27 17.29 20.81 -14.71
C LEU A 27 17.29 20.88 -13.18
N SER A 28 16.35 21.62 -12.62
CA SER A 28 16.28 21.85 -11.18
C SER A 28 14.95 21.42 -10.60
N VAL A 29 14.98 20.98 -9.34
CA VAL A 29 13.81 20.73 -8.49
C VAL A 29 13.82 21.78 -7.39
N VAL A 30 12.67 22.39 -7.12
CA VAL A 30 12.56 23.46 -6.12
C VAL A 30 11.63 23.00 -5.00
N ASP A 31 12.12 23.04 -3.77
CA ASP A 31 11.33 22.79 -2.57
C ASP A 31 11.22 24.07 -1.72
N SER A 32 10.53 23.96 -0.57
CA SER A 32 10.33 25.09 0.36
C SER A 32 11.60 25.70 0.97
N LYS A 33 12.75 25.02 0.85
CA LYS A 33 14.01 25.39 1.52
C LYS A 33 15.12 25.71 0.52
N ARG A 34 15.17 25.05 -0.63
CA ARG A 34 16.27 25.16 -1.58
C ARG A 34 15.88 24.82 -3.02
N GLN A 35 16.76 25.17 -3.94
CA GLN A 35 16.81 24.62 -5.28
C GLN A 35 17.87 23.53 -5.33
N PHE A 36 17.50 22.33 -5.77
CA PHE A 36 18.41 21.23 -6.04
C PHE A 36 18.61 21.07 -7.54
N PHE A 37 19.86 20.88 -7.99
CA PHE A 37 20.19 20.67 -9.39
C PHE A 37 20.17 19.17 -9.69
N LYS A 38 19.11 18.73 -10.37
CA LYS A 38 19.01 17.35 -10.82
C LYS A 38 19.99 17.04 -11.95
N SER A 39 20.28 18.05 -12.75
CA SER A 39 21.31 18.03 -13.77
C SER A 39 21.80 19.46 -14.07
N SER A 40 23.07 19.59 -14.42
CA SER A 40 23.69 20.88 -14.74
C SER A 40 24.74 20.77 -15.83
N VAL A 41 24.83 21.79 -16.66
CA VAL A 41 25.90 22.03 -17.64
C VAL A 41 26.44 23.43 -17.40
N GLY A 42 27.76 23.60 -17.47
CA GLY A 42 28.42 24.91 -17.38
C GLY A 42 28.58 25.49 -15.96
N LEU A 43 28.27 24.71 -14.92
CA LEU A 43 28.55 25.08 -13.52
C LEU A 43 29.80 24.39 -12.98
N ASP A 44 30.38 24.95 -11.92
CA ASP A 44 31.52 24.39 -11.20
C ASP A 44 31.27 22.96 -10.72
N GLU A 45 32.31 22.12 -10.80
CA GLU A 45 32.26 20.73 -10.33
C GLU A 45 31.94 20.68 -8.83
N GLY A 46 30.79 20.08 -8.49
CA GLY A 46 30.36 19.89 -7.10
C GLY A 46 29.21 20.79 -6.63
N LEU A 47 28.81 21.81 -7.42
CA LEU A 47 27.64 22.62 -7.10
C LEU A 47 26.35 21.82 -7.39
N THR A 48 25.68 21.37 -6.35
CA THR A 48 24.48 20.50 -6.44
C THR A 48 23.16 21.24 -6.19
N GLY A 49 23.21 22.53 -5.90
CA GLY A 49 22.03 23.33 -5.62
C GLY A 49 22.37 24.69 -5.04
N THR A 50 21.33 25.47 -4.78
CA THR A 50 21.42 26.83 -4.22
C THR A 50 20.30 27.09 -3.20
N PRO A 51 20.50 28.01 -2.24
CA PRO A 51 19.40 28.52 -1.43
C PRO A 51 18.39 29.28 -2.31
N LEU A 52 17.14 29.41 -1.84
CA LEU A 52 16.08 30.11 -2.59
C LEU A 52 16.42 31.58 -2.89
N SER A 53 17.29 32.22 -2.11
CA SER A 53 17.80 33.58 -2.38
C SER A 53 18.59 33.71 -3.70
N HIS A 54 19.03 32.58 -4.26
CA HIS A 54 19.78 32.47 -5.51
C HIS A 54 18.97 31.77 -6.61
N SER A 55 17.71 31.42 -6.33
CA SER A 55 16.88 30.66 -7.26
C SER A 55 16.07 31.58 -8.16
N PHE A 56 16.33 31.54 -9.47
CA PHE A 56 15.41 32.09 -10.47
C PHE A 56 14.27 31.09 -10.75
N CYS A 57 14.57 29.79 -10.65
CA CYS A 57 13.63 28.70 -10.94
C CYS A 57 12.43 28.70 -9.98
N GLN A 58 12.57 29.20 -8.75
CA GLN A 58 11.43 29.34 -7.82
C GLN A 58 10.30 30.20 -8.38
N TYR A 59 10.61 31.18 -9.24
CA TYR A 59 9.60 32.04 -9.86
C TYR A 59 8.84 31.32 -10.97
N VAL A 60 9.51 30.41 -11.70
CA VAL A 60 8.87 29.50 -12.66
C VAL A 60 7.94 28.52 -11.93
N VAL A 61 8.43 27.93 -10.84
CA VAL A 61 7.68 26.95 -10.04
C VAL A 61 6.46 27.58 -9.37
N SER A 62 6.64 28.73 -8.69
CA SER A 62 5.55 29.42 -7.99
C SER A 62 4.46 29.96 -8.91
N ARG A 63 4.81 30.38 -10.13
CA ARG A 63 3.85 30.88 -11.13
C ARG A 63 3.28 29.77 -12.01
N GLY A 64 3.97 28.63 -12.09
CA GLY A 64 3.64 27.56 -13.03
C GLY A 64 3.71 27.99 -14.49
N ALA A 65 4.52 28.98 -14.84
CA ALA A 65 4.63 29.56 -16.17
C ALA A 65 6.08 29.88 -16.54
N PRO A 66 6.44 29.92 -17.84
CA PRO A 66 7.77 30.30 -18.27
C PRO A 66 8.20 31.68 -17.79
N LEU A 67 9.51 31.85 -17.57
CA LEU A 67 10.14 33.11 -17.21
C LEU A 67 11.31 33.37 -18.16
N ALA A 68 11.17 34.40 -18.98
CA ALA A 68 12.22 34.90 -19.88
C ALA A 68 12.73 36.25 -19.36
N VAL A 69 14.04 36.36 -19.19
CA VAL A 69 14.71 37.54 -18.63
C VAL A 69 15.92 37.82 -19.48
N SER A 70 15.92 38.98 -20.14
CA SER A 70 17.01 39.39 -21.02
C SER A 70 18.22 39.94 -20.27
N ASP A 71 17.98 40.67 -19.18
CA ASP A 71 19.02 41.16 -18.28
C ASP A 71 18.49 41.25 -16.84
N ALA A 72 18.96 40.36 -15.97
CA ALA A 72 18.54 40.23 -14.59
C ALA A 72 18.95 41.43 -13.73
N ARG A 73 20.02 42.16 -14.11
CA ARG A 73 20.56 43.29 -13.34
C ARG A 73 19.59 44.47 -13.28
N VAL A 74 18.71 44.58 -14.28
CA VAL A 74 17.67 45.62 -14.37
C VAL A 74 16.26 45.05 -14.18
N HIS A 75 16.14 43.73 -13.97
CA HIS A 75 14.84 43.08 -13.84
C HIS A 75 14.23 43.36 -12.45
N PRO A 76 12.99 43.89 -12.36
CA PRO A 76 12.41 44.38 -11.10
C PRO A 76 12.37 43.35 -9.96
N LEU A 77 12.28 42.06 -10.27
CA LEU A 77 12.19 40.98 -9.29
C LEU A 77 13.51 40.25 -9.04
N LEU A 78 14.52 40.45 -9.89
CA LEU A 78 15.73 39.61 -9.91
C LEU A 78 17.02 40.42 -9.71
N ALA A 79 16.98 41.74 -9.85
CA ALA A 79 18.16 42.60 -9.68
C ALA A 79 18.84 42.44 -8.32
N SER A 80 18.07 42.13 -7.26
CA SER A 80 18.59 41.87 -5.90
C SER A 80 18.81 40.39 -5.59
N ASN A 81 18.66 39.48 -6.56
CA ASN A 81 18.85 38.06 -6.36
C ASN A 81 20.35 37.74 -6.29
N GLY A 82 20.78 36.91 -5.33
CA GLY A 82 22.19 36.62 -5.09
C GLY A 82 22.90 35.94 -6.28
N ALA A 83 22.15 35.22 -7.13
CA ALA A 83 22.73 34.59 -8.31
C ALA A 83 23.20 35.58 -9.38
N VAL A 84 22.76 36.85 -9.35
CA VAL A 84 23.23 37.88 -10.29
C VAL A 84 24.70 38.22 -10.04
N PRO A 85 25.12 38.67 -8.84
CA PRO A 85 26.53 38.94 -8.55
C PRO A 85 27.36 37.66 -8.37
N ASP A 86 26.82 36.62 -7.73
CA ASP A 86 27.64 35.50 -7.24
C ASP A 86 27.82 34.40 -8.30
N LEU A 87 26.82 34.22 -9.18
CA LEU A 87 26.82 33.19 -10.23
C LEU A 87 26.77 33.79 -11.64
N GLN A 88 26.80 35.12 -11.77
CA GLN A 88 26.74 35.85 -13.04
C GLN A 88 25.55 35.44 -13.92
N VAL A 89 24.38 35.17 -13.32
CA VAL A 89 23.14 34.87 -14.05
C VAL A 89 22.56 36.18 -14.60
N ILE A 90 22.87 36.52 -15.85
CA ILE A 90 22.45 37.78 -16.48
C ILE A 90 21.25 37.57 -17.39
N ALA A 91 21.29 36.63 -18.33
CA ALA A 91 20.10 36.22 -19.07
C ALA A 91 19.60 34.86 -18.57
N TYR A 92 18.28 34.71 -18.50
CA TYR A 92 17.63 33.50 -18.02
C TYR A 92 16.38 33.19 -18.82
N LEU A 93 16.26 31.95 -19.29
CA LEU A 93 15.02 31.39 -19.81
C LEU A 93 14.71 30.10 -19.06
N GLY A 94 13.58 30.04 -18.37
CA GLY A 94 13.15 28.85 -17.64
C GLY A 94 11.71 28.48 -17.98
N VAL A 95 11.47 27.19 -18.17
CA VAL A 95 10.13 26.61 -18.37
C VAL A 95 9.80 25.64 -17.23
N PRO A 96 8.52 25.49 -16.86
CA PRO A 96 8.13 24.57 -15.80
C PRO A 96 8.39 23.12 -16.21
N VAL A 97 8.72 22.28 -15.23
CA VAL A 97 8.74 20.82 -15.36
C VAL A 97 7.77 20.24 -14.33
N ARG A 98 6.80 19.48 -14.84
CA ARG A 98 5.69 18.92 -14.07
C ARG A 98 5.83 17.42 -13.83
N ASP A 99 5.11 16.93 -12.84
CA ASP A 99 4.85 15.51 -12.68
C ASP A 99 3.62 15.07 -13.50
N GLY A 100 3.30 13.77 -13.43
CA GLY A 100 2.14 13.20 -14.13
C GLY A 100 0.77 13.69 -13.63
N GLU A 101 0.71 14.44 -12.53
CA GLU A 101 -0.52 15.04 -11.97
C GLU A 101 -0.63 16.55 -12.30
N GLY A 102 0.38 17.10 -12.99
CA GLY A 102 0.44 18.52 -13.35
C GLY A 102 1.06 19.42 -12.28
N GLN A 103 1.51 18.87 -11.15
CA GLN A 103 2.23 19.62 -10.13
C GLN A 103 3.59 20.04 -10.66
N VAL A 104 3.95 21.32 -10.49
CA VAL A 104 5.26 21.83 -10.89
C VAL A 104 6.30 21.37 -9.88
N LEU A 105 7.24 20.53 -10.33
CA LEU A 105 8.34 20.04 -9.51
C LEU A 105 9.55 20.98 -9.54
N GLY A 106 9.71 21.69 -10.66
CA GLY A 106 10.96 22.33 -10.97
C GLY A 106 10.95 23.11 -12.27
N SER A 107 12.15 23.37 -12.79
CA SER A 107 12.34 24.06 -14.05
C SER A 107 13.55 23.51 -14.83
N LEU A 108 13.36 23.39 -16.14
CA LEU A 108 14.45 23.31 -17.11
C LEU A 108 14.76 24.74 -17.55
N CYS A 109 16.02 25.17 -17.40
CA CYS A 109 16.41 26.53 -17.73
C CYS A 109 17.74 26.61 -18.47
N ALA A 110 17.89 27.70 -19.21
CA ALA A 110 19.10 28.12 -19.90
C ALA A 110 19.54 29.49 -19.36
N ILE A 111 20.85 29.66 -19.15
CA ILE A 111 21.44 30.81 -18.48
C ILE A 111 22.62 31.32 -19.30
N ASP A 112 22.73 32.63 -19.39
CA ASP A 112 23.85 33.32 -20.04
C ASP A 112 24.47 34.38 -19.12
N HIS A 113 25.77 34.63 -19.33
CA HIS A 113 26.55 35.66 -18.63
C HIS A 113 26.47 37.02 -19.35
N GLU A 114 25.83 37.08 -20.51
CA GLU A 114 25.58 38.31 -21.25
C GLU A 114 24.07 38.53 -21.46
N PRO A 115 23.62 39.79 -21.64
CA PRO A 115 22.24 40.06 -21.99
C PRO A 115 21.82 39.37 -23.28
N ARG A 116 20.61 38.83 -23.31
CA ARG A 116 20.11 38.04 -24.44
C ARG A 116 18.64 38.29 -24.73
N GLU A 117 18.30 38.44 -26.00
CA GLU A 117 16.90 38.39 -26.44
C GLU A 117 16.47 36.94 -26.63
N TRP A 118 15.40 36.54 -25.94
CA TRP A 118 14.81 35.21 -26.06
C TRP A 118 13.70 35.24 -27.10
N THR A 119 13.83 34.39 -28.12
CA THR A 119 12.86 34.28 -29.20
C THR A 119 11.72 33.33 -28.82
N GLU A 120 10.59 33.41 -29.53
CA GLU A 120 9.52 32.42 -29.42
C GLU A 120 10.02 31.00 -29.71
N ARG A 121 11.03 30.88 -30.59
CA ARG A 121 11.68 29.61 -30.91
C ARG A 121 12.49 29.06 -29.73
N ASP A 122 13.26 29.90 -29.03
CA ASP A 122 14.01 29.47 -27.84
C ASP A 122 13.05 28.94 -26.76
N LEU A 123 11.92 29.63 -26.55
CA LEU A 123 10.89 29.20 -25.62
C LEU A 123 10.24 27.87 -26.06
N ALA A 124 9.91 27.73 -27.34
CA ALA A 124 9.33 26.50 -27.88
C ALA A 124 10.29 25.31 -27.73
N ASP A 125 11.55 25.47 -28.17
CA ASP A 125 12.57 24.42 -28.11
C ASP A 125 12.81 23.96 -26.65
N LEU A 126 12.87 24.90 -25.71
CA LEU A 126 13.05 24.58 -24.28
C LEU A 126 11.80 23.92 -23.69
N THR A 127 10.60 24.33 -24.10
CA THR A 127 9.33 23.73 -23.67
C THR A 127 9.22 22.28 -24.14
N ASP A 128 9.56 22.00 -25.40
CA ASP A 128 9.55 20.64 -25.96
C ASP A 128 10.52 19.71 -25.20
N LEU A 129 11.72 20.22 -24.87
CA LEU A 129 12.67 19.48 -24.02
C LEU A 129 12.12 19.22 -22.62
N ALA A 130 11.43 20.20 -22.02
CA ALA A 130 10.80 20.02 -20.73
C ALA A 130 9.70 18.94 -20.80
N THR A 131 8.86 18.93 -21.83
CA THR A 131 7.82 17.89 -22.01
C THR A 131 8.41 16.47 -22.16
N ILE A 132 9.59 16.33 -22.80
CA ILE A 132 10.32 15.05 -22.84
C ILE A 132 10.76 14.63 -21.44
N VAL A 133 11.28 15.57 -20.63
CA VAL A 133 11.67 15.32 -19.24
C VAL A 133 10.46 14.95 -18.38
N GLU A 134 9.32 15.63 -18.54
CA GLU A 134 8.06 15.33 -17.85
C GLU A 134 7.58 13.91 -18.16
N THR A 135 7.64 13.51 -19.43
CA THR A 135 7.28 12.15 -19.87
C THR A 135 8.18 11.09 -19.20
N GLU A 136 9.49 11.34 -19.14
CA GLU A 136 10.44 10.44 -18.46
C GLU A 136 10.15 10.33 -16.96
N ILE A 137 9.84 11.45 -16.29
CA ILE A 137 9.47 11.47 -14.87
C ILE A 137 8.21 10.63 -14.64
N ALA A 138 7.18 10.82 -15.46
CA ALA A 138 5.92 10.08 -15.37
C ALA A 138 6.13 8.57 -15.59
N LEU A 139 6.89 8.18 -16.61
CA LEU A 139 7.20 6.77 -16.87
C LEU A 139 7.92 6.10 -15.70
N ARG A 140 8.90 6.77 -15.11
CA ARG A 140 9.64 6.24 -13.95
C ARG A 140 8.78 6.09 -12.72
N ARG A 141 7.86 7.02 -12.48
CA ARG A 141 6.90 6.92 -11.38
C ARG A 141 6.07 5.65 -11.52
N VAL A 142 5.52 5.39 -12.71
CA VAL A 142 4.76 4.16 -12.99
C VAL A 142 5.61 2.90 -12.79
N VAL A 143 6.88 2.91 -13.21
CA VAL A 143 7.80 1.77 -12.99
C VAL A 143 8.04 1.52 -11.50
N VAL A 144 8.27 2.56 -10.71
CA VAL A 144 8.49 2.43 -9.26
C VAL A 144 7.23 1.94 -8.56
N GLU A 145 6.07 2.52 -8.86
CA GLU A 145 4.78 2.09 -8.30
C GLU A 145 4.50 0.62 -8.63
N ARG A 146 4.71 0.21 -9.89
CA ARG A 146 4.56 -1.19 -10.30
C ARG A 146 5.54 -2.11 -9.57
N GLN A 147 6.77 -1.70 -9.34
CA GLN A 147 7.76 -2.51 -8.63
C GLN A 147 7.37 -2.72 -7.17
N LEU A 148 6.83 -1.69 -6.51
CA LEU A 148 6.30 -1.79 -5.15
C LEU A 148 5.11 -2.76 -5.09
N LEU A 149 4.18 -2.68 -6.05
CA LEU A 149 3.07 -3.62 -6.16
C LEU A 149 3.55 -5.06 -6.35
N ILE A 150 4.54 -5.30 -7.21
CA ILE A 150 5.13 -6.63 -7.41
C ILE A 150 5.81 -7.14 -6.14
N GLN A 151 6.52 -6.28 -5.41
CA GLN A 151 7.15 -6.66 -4.13
C GLN A 151 6.10 -7.06 -3.10
N GLU A 152 5.02 -6.30 -2.99
CA GLU A 152 3.92 -6.60 -2.07
C GLU A 152 3.21 -7.92 -2.46
N LEU A 153 2.94 -8.13 -3.76
CA LEU A 153 2.39 -9.40 -4.26
C LEU A 153 3.31 -10.59 -3.94
N ASN A 154 4.62 -10.47 -4.17
CA ASN A 154 5.57 -11.53 -3.85
C ASN A 154 5.61 -11.84 -2.35
N HIS A 155 5.55 -10.81 -1.50
CA HIS A 155 5.46 -10.98 -0.07
C HIS A 155 4.18 -11.75 0.31
N ARG A 156 3.03 -11.40 -0.27
CA ARG A 156 1.76 -12.10 -0.06
C ARG A 156 1.82 -13.56 -0.48
N VAL A 157 2.33 -13.84 -1.67
CA VAL A 157 2.49 -15.21 -2.19
C VAL A 157 3.39 -16.05 -1.28
N LYS A 158 4.52 -15.49 -0.82
CA LYS A 158 5.42 -16.18 0.13
C LYS A 158 4.73 -16.50 1.45
N ASN A 159 3.89 -15.59 1.96
CA ASN A 159 3.12 -15.82 3.18
C ASN A 159 2.09 -16.93 2.98
N LEU A 160 1.37 -16.93 1.86
CA LEU A 160 0.42 -18.00 1.52
C LEU A 160 1.12 -19.37 1.45
N PHE A 161 2.27 -19.47 0.79
CA PHE A 161 3.04 -20.72 0.74
C PHE A 161 3.53 -21.17 2.11
N SER A 162 3.89 -20.23 2.99
CA SER A 162 4.30 -20.54 4.36
C SER A 162 3.15 -21.13 5.17
N VAL A 163 1.94 -20.58 5.02
CA VAL A 163 0.71 -21.08 5.64
C VAL A 163 0.37 -22.48 5.11
N VAL A 164 0.31 -22.65 3.78
CA VAL A 164 0.04 -23.96 3.14
C VAL A 164 1.06 -25.01 3.59
N GLY A 165 2.35 -24.67 3.59
CA GLY A 165 3.40 -25.57 4.07
C GLY A 165 3.26 -25.93 5.55
N GLY A 166 2.77 -25.01 6.38
CA GLY A 166 2.43 -25.28 7.79
C GLY A 166 1.31 -26.31 7.92
N ILE A 167 0.20 -26.10 7.19
CA ILE A 167 -0.97 -27.00 7.20
C ILE A 167 -0.54 -28.41 6.76
N VAL A 168 0.20 -28.54 5.66
CA VAL A 168 0.67 -29.85 5.16
C VAL A 168 1.52 -30.60 6.19
N ARG A 169 2.44 -29.89 6.89
CA ARG A 169 3.26 -30.51 7.94
C ARG A 169 2.42 -30.99 9.12
N MET A 170 1.45 -30.19 9.56
CA MET A 170 0.58 -30.54 10.68
C MET A 170 -0.38 -31.69 10.33
N SER A 171 -0.93 -31.72 9.11
CA SER A 171 -1.86 -32.79 8.69
C SER A 171 -1.14 -34.13 8.60
N ARG A 172 0.15 -34.13 8.18
CA ARG A 172 0.99 -35.32 8.23
C ARG A 172 1.27 -35.80 9.66
N ALA A 173 1.48 -34.89 10.61
CA ALA A 173 1.78 -35.24 12.00
C ALA A 173 0.57 -35.84 12.74
N THR A 174 -0.64 -35.48 12.33
CA THR A 174 -1.90 -35.87 12.96
C THR A 174 -2.65 -36.99 12.23
N GLY A 175 -2.17 -37.40 11.06
CA GLY A 175 -2.78 -38.48 10.27
C GLY A 175 -4.08 -38.09 9.55
N GLU A 176 -4.30 -36.79 9.31
CA GLU A 176 -5.50 -36.30 8.63
C GLU A 176 -5.57 -36.72 7.16
N SER A 177 -6.81 -36.82 6.64
CA SER A 177 -7.07 -37.17 5.25
C SER A 177 -6.71 -36.02 4.28
N ALA A 178 -6.36 -36.39 3.05
CA ALA A 178 -6.13 -35.43 1.97
C ALA A 178 -7.39 -34.58 1.63
N SER A 179 -8.59 -35.10 1.92
CA SER A 179 -9.83 -34.35 1.76
C SER A 179 -9.91 -33.17 2.74
N ALA A 180 -9.61 -33.37 4.02
CA ALA A 180 -9.61 -32.30 5.02
C ALA A 180 -8.59 -31.18 4.70
N LEU A 181 -7.42 -31.55 4.16
CA LEU A 181 -6.46 -30.57 3.64
C LEU A 181 -7.04 -29.77 2.46
N SER A 182 -7.73 -30.45 1.54
CA SER A 182 -8.32 -29.82 0.36
C SER A 182 -9.43 -28.84 0.73
N ASP A 183 -10.26 -29.19 1.72
CA ASP A 183 -11.36 -28.34 2.21
C ASP A 183 -10.83 -27.03 2.81
N ARG A 184 -9.73 -27.09 3.56
CA ARG A 184 -9.04 -25.89 4.09
C ARG A 184 -8.46 -25.01 3.00
N LEU A 185 -7.85 -25.61 1.98
CA LEU A 185 -7.32 -24.87 0.83
C LEU A 185 -8.43 -24.17 0.06
N GLN A 186 -9.61 -24.81 -0.07
CA GLN A 186 -10.78 -24.19 -0.69
C GLN A 186 -11.33 -23.04 0.18
N ALA A 187 -11.38 -23.19 1.51
CA ALA A 187 -11.77 -22.11 2.41
C ALA A 187 -10.85 -20.89 2.29
N LEU A 188 -9.53 -21.11 2.24
CA LEU A 188 -8.53 -20.07 1.96
C LEU A 188 -8.75 -19.41 0.59
N SER A 189 -9.04 -20.20 -0.45
CA SER A 189 -9.32 -19.66 -1.78
C SER A 189 -10.55 -18.76 -1.80
N ARG A 190 -11.65 -19.17 -1.14
CA ARG A 190 -12.88 -18.35 -1.02
C ARG A 190 -12.62 -17.05 -0.25
N ALA A 191 -11.91 -17.12 0.87
CA ALA A 191 -11.57 -15.92 1.64
C ALA A 191 -10.64 -14.98 0.86
N HIS A 192 -9.69 -15.51 0.08
CA HIS A 192 -8.80 -14.71 -0.75
C HIS A 192 -9.56 -13.98 -1.89
N ALA A 193 -10.63 -14.58 -2.42
CA ALA A 193 -11.49 -13.94 -3.41
C ALA A 193 -12.20 -12.68 -2.88
N LEU A 194 -12.40 -12.56 -1.55
CA LEU A 194 -12.97 -11.35 -0.93
C LEU A 194 -12.00 -10.16 -0.95
N ILE A 195 -10.69 -10.41 -1.02
CA ILE A 195 -9.66 -9.36 -0.99
C ILE A 195 -9.16 -9.03 -2.42
N ALA A 196 -9.37 -9.91 -3.38
CA ALA A 196 -8.86 -9.78 -4.75
C ALA A 196 -9.38 -8.54 -5.55
N PRO A 197 -10.65 -8.08 -5.43
CA PRO A 197 -11.16 -6.95 -6.21
C PRO A 197 -10.47 -5.60 -5.91
N ALA A 198 -9.90 -5.43 -4.71
CA ALA A 198 -9.17 -4.22 -4.32
C ALA A 198 -7.82 -4.03 -5.05
N ILE A 199 -7.38 -5.02 -5.82
CA ILE A 199 -6.10 -5.02 -6.57
C ILE A 199 -6.28 -4.49 -8.00
N HIS A 200 -7.52 -4.48 -8.53
CA HIS A 200 -7.79 -4.16 -9.94
C HIS A 200 -8.48 -2.80 -10.15
N ALA A 201 -9.02 -2.18 -9.11
CA ALA A 201 -9.56 -0.83 -9.21
C ALA A 201 -8.44 0.17 -8.86
N ASN A 202 -8.30 1.24 -9.65
CA ASN A 202 -7.46 2.42 -9.41
C ASN A 202 -7.85 3.22 -8.15
N GLN A 203 -8.34 2.55 -7.11
CA GLN A 203 -8.73 3.11 -5.83
C GLN A 203 -7.62 2.84 -4.82
N PRO A 204 -7.37 3.78 -3.89
CA PRO A 204 -6.38 3.58 -2.84
C PRO A 204 -6.69 2.27 -2.11
N ALA A 205 -5.63 1.50 -1.87
CA ALA A 205 -5.67 0.16 -1.31
C ALA A 205 -6.16 0.16 0.16
N GLU A 206 -7.42 0.50 0.41
CA GLU A 206 -8.15 0.03 1.59
C GLU A 206 -8.64 -1.41 1.29
N ALA A 207 -7.66 -2.30 1.07
CA ALA A 207 -7.82 -3.67 0.64
C ALA A 207 -8.11 -4.59 1.83
N GLY A 208 -9.28 -4.40 2.46
CA GLY A 208 -9.79 -5.27 3.52
C GLY A 208 -11.12 -5.91 3.13
N THR A 209 -11.52 -6.95 3.87
CA THR A 209 -12.89 -7.45 3.88
C THR A 209 -13.51 -7.14 5.24
N THR A 210 -14.83 -7.21 5.39
CA THR A 210 -15.43 -7.10 6.73
C THR A 210 -15.38 -8.44 7.44
N LEU A 211 -15.20 -8.42 8.77
CA LEU A 211 -15.25 -9.64 9.59
C LEU A 211 -16.56 -10.41 9.37
N ARG A 212 -17.67 -9.67 9.25
CA ARG A 212 -19.00 -10.20 8.92
C ARG A 212 -19.01 -10.93 7.57
N ALA A 213 -18.48 -10.32 6.52
CA ALA A 213 -18.43 -10.92 5.19
C ALA A 213 -17.55 -12.17 5.16
N LEU A 214 -16.43 -12.18 5.88
CA LEU A 214 -15.57 -13.35 6.02
C LEU A 214 -16.33 -14.51 6.67
N ILE A 215 -16.91 -14.30 7.86
CA ILE A 215 -17.63 -15.34 8.61
C ILE A 215 -18.81 -15.88 7.78
N GLY A 216 -19.62 -15.00 7.17
CA GLY A 216 -20.73 -15.42 6.32
C GLY A 216 -20.28 -16.26 5.12
N THR A 217 -19.20 -15.86 4.45
CA THR A 217 -18.62 -16.63 3.33
C THR A 217 -18.11 -18.00 3.77
N LEU A 218 -17.54 -18.08 4.96
CA LEU A 218 -17.06 -19.34 5.51
C LEU A 218 -18.22 -20.25 5.87
N LEU A 219 -19.26 -19.74 6.53
CA LEU A 219 -20.38 -20.52 7.02
C LEU A 219 -21.40 -20.94 5.94
N ALA A 220 -21.42 -20.26 4.79
CA ALA A 220 -22.36 -20.52 3.70
C ALA A 220 -22.52 -22.00 3.28
N PRO A 221 -21.48 -22.84 3.22
CA PRO A 221 -21.63 -24.26 2.86
C PRO A 221 -22.47 -25.08 3.84
N TRP A 222 -22.65 -24.59 5.07
CA TRP A 222 -23.41 -25.25 6.14
C TRP A 222 -24.78 -24.60 6.38
N ASP A 223 -25.18 -23.66 5.52
CA ASP A 223 -26.51 -23.04 5.57
C ASP A 223 -27.47 -23.74 4.61
N SER A 224 -28.10 -24.83 5.07
CA SER A 224 -29.02 -25.65 4.27
C SER A 224 -30.47 -25.12 4.26
N GLU A 225 -30.90 -24.39 5.31
CA GLU A 225 -32.29 -23.92 5.47
C GLU A 225 -32.43 -22.47 6.03
N GLY A 226 -31.34 -21.71 6.17
CA GLY A 226 -31.39 -20.27 6.51
C GLY A 226 -31.56 -19.93 8.00
N GLN A 227 -31.43 -20.91 8.91
CA GLN A 227 -31.66 -20.71 10.35
C GLN A 227 -30.58 -21.28 11.30
N ALA A 228 -29.51 -21.87 10.78
CA ALA A 228 -28.53 -22.58 11.62
C ALA A 228 -27.64 -21.63 12.47
N TRP A 229 -27.46 -20.38 12.05
CA TRP A 229 -26.56 -19.45 12.73
C TRP A 229 -27.00 -17.98 12.71
N GLN A 230 -26.50 -17.22 13.70
CA GLN A 230 -26.72 -15.78 13.82
C GLN A 230 -25.39 -15.03 13.98
N ILE A 231 -25.23 -13.91 13.27
CA ILE A 231 -24.03 -13.06 13.35
C ILE A 231 -24.42 -11.66 13.82
N GLN A 232 -23.89 -11.22 14.97
CA GLN A 232 -24.02 -9.86 15.50
C GLN A 232 -22.65 -9.24 15.79
N GLY A 233 -22.58 -7.91 15.72
CA GLY A 233 -21.35 -7.18 16.01
C GLY A 233 -21.17 -5.95 15.12
N GLY A 234 -20.32 -5.04 15.58
CA GLY A 234 -20.02 -3.77 14.91
C GLY A 234 -19.27 -3.94 13.59
N ASP A 235 -19.35 -2.95 12.71
CA ASP A 235 -18.64 -2.98 11.43
C ASP A 235 -17.12 -2.90 11.66
N LEU A 236 -16.42 -3.93 11.21
CA LEU A 236 -14.96 -4.05 11.33
C LEU A 236 -14.38 -4.53 10.00
N THR A 237 -13.52 -3.70 9.42
CA THR A 237 -12.68 -4.08 8.29
C THR A 237 -11.41 -4.78 8.80
N ILE A 238 -11.09 -5.92 8.20
CA ILE A 238 -9.90 -6.72 8.52
C ILE A 238 -8.94 -6.75 7.34
N GLY A 239 -7.65 -6.66 7.64
CA GLY A 239 -6.57 -6.76 6.69
C GLY A 239 -6.31 -8.18 6.20
N ALA A 240 -5.41 -8.32 5.23
CA ALA A 240 -5.18 -9.58 4.54
C ALA A 240 -4.53 -10.64 5.44
N ARG A 241 -3.64 -10.22 6.35
CA ARG A 241 -2.99 -11.13 7.31
C ARG A 241 -4.02 -11.68 8.30
N ALA A 242 -4.82 -10.80 8.89
CA ALA A 242 -5.91 -11.19 9.78
C ALA A 242 -6.91 -12.11 9.07
N THR A 243 -7.29 -11.79 7.82
CA THR A 243 -8.21 -12.63 7.04
C THR A 243 -7.70 -14.05 6.88
N THR A 244 -6.41 -14.24 6.56
CA THR A 244 -5.82 -15.58 6.40
C THR A 244 -5.86 -16.39 7.70
N ALA A 245 -5.47 -15.78 8.81
CA ALA A 245 -5.46 -16.44 10.13
C ALA A 245 -6.87 -16.78 10.62
N LEU A 246 -7.80 -15.83 10.49
CA LEU A 246 -9.21 -15.98 10.86
C LEU A 246 -9.93 -17.02 9.99
N THR A 247 -9.61 -17.08 8.69
CA THR A 247 -10.15 -18.10 7.77
C THR A 247 -9.91 -19.50 8.30
N LEU A 248 -8.66 -19.79 8.68
CA LEU A 248 -8.30 -21.10 9.19
C LEU A 248 -9.00 -21.38 10.52
N ALA A 249 -8.98 -20.42 11.45
CA ALA A 249 -9.60 -20.63 12.76
C ALA A 249 -11.12 -20.86 12.65
N PHE A 250 -11.84 -20.02 11.91
CA PHE A 250 -13.28 -20.17 11.73
C PHE A 250 -13.64 -21.40 10.91
N HIS A 251 -12.82 -21.80 9.94
CA HIS A 251 -13.04 -23.06 9.23
C HIS A 251 -12.93 -24.27 10.16
N GLU A 252 -11.94 -24.30 11.07
CA GLU A 252 -11.85 -25.37 12.07
C GLU A 252 -13.05 -25.36 13.02
N LEU A 253 -13.45 -24.19 13.52
CA LEU A 253 -14.61 -24.06 14.40
C LEU A 253 -15.89 -24.53 13.70
N ALA A 254 -16.13 -24.11 12.46
CA ALA A 254 -17.28 -24.54 11.68
C ALA A 254 -17.27 -26.05 11.40
N THR A 255 -16.09 -26.61 11.10
CA THR A 255 -15.95 -28.06 10.88
C THR A 255 -16.21 -28.86 12.16
N ASN A 256 -15.78 -28.36 13.33
CA ASN A 256 -16.07 -28.98 14.61
C ASN A 256 -17.56 -28.90 14.95
N ALA A 257 -18.18 -27.74 14.74
CA ALA A 257 -19.62 -27.55 14.92
C ALA A 257 -20.42 -28.50 14.02
N ALA A 258 -19.99 -28.73 12.77
CA ALA A 258 -20.66 -29.65 11.85
C ALA A 258 -20.48 -31.13 12.24
N LYS A 259 -19.36 -31.50 12.86
CA LYS A 259 -19.07 -32.89 13.24
C LYS A 259 -19.66 -33.28 14.59
N TYR A 260 -19.66 -32.35 15.53
CA TYR A 260 -19.88 -32.65 16.95
C TYR A 260 -20.81 -31.67 17.66
N GLY A 261 -21.24 -30.60 16.98
CA GLY A 261 -21.87 -29.46 17.62
C GLY A 261 -23.10 -28.94 16.89
N ALA A 262 -23.35 -27.64 16.98
CA ALA A 262 -24.63 -27.04 16.62
C ALA A 262 -24.96 -27.06 15.11
N LEU A 263 -24.01 -27.40 14.25
CA LEU A 263 -24.22 -27.57 12.80
C LEU A 263 -24.34 -29.04 12.41
N SER A 264 -24.35 -29.97 13.37
CA SER A 264 -24.53 -31.40 13.13
C SER A 264 -26.01 -31.75 12.94
N ASP A 265 -26.28 -32.64 11.98
CA ASP A 265 -27.61 -33.22 11.76
C ASP A 265 -28.11 -34.01 12.98
N ASP A 266 -27.20 -34.46 13.86
CA ASP A 266 -27.52 -35.23 15.07
C ASP A 266 -28.03 -34.36 16.24
N THR A 267 -28.02 -33.04 16.10
CA THR A 267 -28.42 -32.08 17.15
C THR A 267 -29.56 -31.15 16.69
N PRO A 268 -30.75 -31.68 16.39
CA PRO A 268 -31.86 -30.87 15.89
C PRO A 268 -32.29 -29.81 16.92
N GLY A 269 -32.34 -28.55 16.47
CA GLY A 269 -32.71 -27.40 17.30
C GLY A 269 -31.54 -26.69 17.98
N ALA A 270 -30.31 -27.22 17.87
CA ALA A 270 -29.11 -26.50 18.26
C ALA A 270 -28.92 -25.23 17.40
N ARG A 271 -28.23 -24.23 17.97
CA ARG A 271 -28.02 -22.93 17.31
C ARG A 271 -26.60 -22.44 17.51
N LEU A 272 -26.01 -21.93 16.43
CA LEU A 272 -24.73 -21.24 16.47
C LEU A 272 -24.96 -19.72 16.54
N SER A 273 -24.41 -19.05 17.55
CA SER A 273 -24.37 -17.59 17.63
C SER A 273 -22.93 -17.09 17.63
N ILE A 274 -22.68 -16.10 16.80
CA ILE A 274 -21.38 -15.43 16.70
C ILE A 274 -21.60 -13.95 16.94
N ASP A 275 -21.04 -13.43 18.03
CA ASP A 275 -21.10 -12.02 18.39
C ASP A 275 -19.71 -11.44 18.60
N TRP A 276 -19.52 -10.15 18.35
CA TRP A 276 -18.31 -9.46 18.78
C TRP A 276 -18.56 -8.03 19.23
N VAL A 277 -17.68 -7.58 20.13
CA VAL A 277 -17.62 -6.21 20.64
C VAL A 277 -16.22 -5.65 20.37
N ILE A 278 -16.19 -4.42 19.88
CA ILE A 278 -14.96 -3.65 19.61
C ILE A 278 -14.73 -2.76 20.85
N GLY A 279 -13.65 -3.01 21.57
CA GLY A 279 -13.17 -2.15 22.65
C GLY A 279 -12.19 -1.09 22.14
N ASP A 280 -11.47 -0.44 23.05
CA ASP A 280 -10.50 0.60 22.70
C ASP A 280 -9.24 0.03 22.04
N GLU A 281 -8.75 -1.13 22.50
CA GLU A 281 -7.52 -1.76 22.01
C GLU A 281 -7.73 -3.16 21.43
N ASP A 282 -8.85 -3.80 21.75
CA ASP A 282 -9.11 -5.19 21.40
C ASP A 282 -10.51 -5.44 20.81
N LEU A 283 -10.60 -6.52 20.05
CA LEU A 283 -11.83 -7.16 19.62
C LEU A 283 -12.06 -8.36 20.52
N ARG A 284 -13.26 -8.46 21.10
CA ARG A 284 -13.71 -9.66 21.79
C ARG A 284 -14.84 -10.32 20.98
N LEU A 285 -14.55 -11.49 20.42
CA LEU A 285 -15.50 -12.30 19.67
C LEU A 285 -15.91 -13.54 20.47
N THR A 286 -17.20 -13.82 20.48
CA THR A 286 -17.82 -15.00 21.08
C THR A 286 -18.33 -15.89 19.96
N TRP A 287 -17.91 -17.16 19.96
CA TRP A 287 -18.53 -18.24 19.20
C TRP A 287 -19.25 -19.13 20.21
N ALA A 288 -20.57 -19.25 20.13
CA ALA A 288 -21.35 -20.04 21.06
C ALA A 288 -22.29 -21.01 20.32
N GLU A 289 -22.22 -22.28 20.70
CA GLU A 289 -23.05 -23.37 20.19
C GLU A 289 -23.98 -23.81 21.31
N CYS A 290 -25.26 -23.47 21.18
CA CYS A 290 -26.30 -23.73 22.17
C CYS A 290 -27.13 -24.96 21.79
N GLY A 291 -27.52 -25.77 22.77
CA GLY A 291 -28.32 -26.98 22.56
C GLY A 291 -27.48 -28.21 22.22
N VAL A 292 -26.19 -28.23 22.59
CA VAL A 292 -25.25 -29.33 22.37
C VAL A 292 -24.94 -30.00 23.71
N GLU A 293 -25.04 -31.32 23.80
CA GLU A 293 -24.74 -32.06 25.04
C GLU A 293 -23.25 -31.99 25.42
N ALA A 294 -22.97 -31.79 26.72
CA ALA A 294 -21.62 -31.59 27.26
C ALA A 294 -20.60 -32.71 26.95
N VAL A 295 -21.07 -33.94 26.70
CA VAL A 295 -20.23 -35.12 26.45
C VAL A 295 -19.63 -35.11 25.03
N ALA A 296 -20.33 -34.51 24.05
CA ALA A 296 -19.81 -34.34 22.69
C ALA A 296 -18.73 -33.24 22.63
N ALA A 297 -18.87 -32.19 23.45
CA ALA A 297 -17.95 -31.05 23.50
C ALA A 297 -16.62 -31.33 24.23
N ALA A 298 -16.62 -32.18 25.26
CA ALA A 298 -15.42 -32.48 26.07
C ALA A 298 -14.50 -33.55 25.46
N ALA A 299 -14.96 -34.28 24.43
CA ALA A 299 -14.31 -35.50 23.94
C ALA A 299 -13.29 -35.27 22.81
N ALA A 300 -13.16 -34.08 22.24
CA ALA A 300 -12.15 -33.81 21.23
C ALA A 300 -10.77 -33.77 21.91
N PRO A 301 -9.81 -34.67 21.57
CA PRO A 301 -8.43 -34.53 22.03
C PRO A 301 -7.90 -33.14 21.64
N ALA A 302 -6.78 -32.71 22.22
CA ALA A 302 -5.98 -31.61 21.68
C ALA A 302 -5.44 -31.99 20.28
N GLY A 303 -6.35 -32.03 19.30
CA GLY A 303 -6.13 -32.49 17.96
C GLY A 303 -5.67 -31.34 17.06
N PHE A 304 -5.65 -31.62 15.77
CA PHE A 304 -5.18 -30.69 14.75
C PHE A 304 -5.86 -29.31 14.86
N GLY A 305 -7.20 -29.27 14.97
CA GLY A 305 -7.96 -28.00 14.94
C GLY A 305 -7.60 -27.05 16.08
N THR A 306 -7.50 -27.56 17.31
CA THR A 306 -7.09 -26.78 18.48
C THR A 306 -5.65 -26.27 18.34
N GLN A 307 -4.75 -27.08 17.78
CA GLN A 307 -3.37 -26.66 17.50
C GLN A 307 -3.30 -25.58 16.41
N LEU A 308 -4.14 -25.70 15.37
CA LEU A 308 -4.19 -24.72 14.28
C LEU A 308 -4.71 -23.37 14.78
N ILE A 309 -5.79 -23.37 15.57
CA ILE A 309 -6.35 -22.17 16.18
C ILE A 309 -5.31 -21.47 17.08
N GLY A 310 -4.56 -22.23 17.88
CA GLY A 310 -3.47 -21.68 18.68
C GLY A 310 -2.38 -21.05 17.82
N LEU A 311 -1.92 -21.75 16.77
CA LEU A 311 -0.88 -21.25 15.88
C LEU A 311 -1.29 -19.98 15.12
N THR A 312 -2.54 -19.89 14.68
CA THR A 312 -3.04 -18.75 13.89
C THR A 312 -3.43 -17.59 14.80
N LEU A 313 -4.38 -17.78 15.72
CA LEU A 313 -4.91 -16.67 16.52
C LEU A 313 -3.90 -16.19 17.56
N GLN A 314 -3.24 -17.10 18.29
CA GLN A 314 -2.26 -16.71 19.30
C GLN A 314 -0.90 -16.40 18.65
N GLY A 315 -0.42 -17.27 17.76
CA GLY A 315 0.90 -17.14 17.14
C GLY A 315 1.00 -16.01 16.09
N GLN A 316 -0.01 -15.84 15.22
CA GLN A 316 0.07 -14.83 14.16
C GLN A 316 -0.61 -13.51 14.52
N LEU A 317 -1.67 -13.52 15.33
CA LEU A 317 -2.41 -12.30 15.70
C LEU A 317 -2.15 -11.83 17.13
N GLY A 318 -1.35 -12.56 17.92
CA GLY A 318 -1.09 -12.20 19.32
C GLY A 318 -2.35 -12.28 20.20
N GLY A 319 -3.33 -13.05 19.77
CA GLY A 319 -4.63 -13.20 20.43
C GLY A 319 -4.64 -14.19 21.57
N ARG A 320 -5.79 -14.30 22.21
CA ARG A 320 -6.11 -15.31 23.21
C ARG A 320 -7.42 -16.00 22.87
N VAL A 321 -7.50 -17.29 23.18
CA VAL A 321 -8.70 -18.10 23.00
C VAL A 321 -8.97 -18.79 24.32
N ASP A 322 -10.11 -18.49 24.91
CA ASP A 322 -10.62 -19.18 26.09
C ASP A 322 -11.83 -20.04 25.68
N THR A 323 -11.87 -21.29 26.12
CA THR A 323 -13.00 -22.19 25.85
C THR A 323 -13.69 -22.49 27.18
N CYS A 324 -15.01 -22.31 27.23
CA CYS A 324 -15.84 -22.71 28.36
C CYS A 324 -17.02 -23.55 27.90
N HIS A 325 -17.31 -24.61 28.65
CA HIS A 325 -18.44 -25.50 28.42
C HIS A 325 -19.37 -25.41 29.63
N ASP A 326 -20.67 -25.29 29.37
CA ASP A 326 -21.73 -25.58 30.33
C ASP A 326 -22.54 -26.80 29.86
N ASP A 327 -23.55 -27.21 30.62
CA ASP A 327 -24.33 -28.43 30.35
C ASP A 327 -25.02 -28.46 28.97
N SER A 328 -25.18 -27.31 28.32
CA SER A 328 -25.90 -27.17 27.04
C SER A 328 -25.23 -26.25 26.01
N THR A 329 -24.10 -25.65 26.35
CA THR A 329 -23.44 -24.62 25.54
C THR A 329 -21.93 -24.83 25.50
N LEU A 330 -21.39 -24.88 24.29
CA LEU A 330 -19.97 -24.76 24.00
C LEU A 330 -19.68 -23.31 23.61
N ARG A 331 -18.73 -22.65 24.29
CA ARG A 331 -18.37 -21.25 24.00
C ARG A 331 -16.88 -21.07 23.85
N HIS A 332 -16.47 -20.44 22.75
CA HIS A 332 -15.12 -19.92 22.54
C HIS A 332 -15.13 -18.39 22.61
N VAL A 333 -14.28 -17.82 23.46
CA VAL A 333 -14.05 -16.39 23.57
C VAL A 333 -12.68 -16.08 23.00
N ILE A 334 -12.67 -15.39 21.87
CA ILE A 334 -11.48 -15.01 21.12
C ILE A 334 -11.23 -13.51 21.36
N THR A 335 -10.08 -13.17 21.91
CA THR A 335 -9.64 -11.78 22.12
C THR A 335 -8.47 -11.48 21.20
N LEU A 336 -8.59 -10.45 20.36
CA LEU A 336 -7.58 -10.07 19.36
C LEU A 336 -7.24 -8.58 19.49
N PRO A 337 -5.97 -8.18 19.46
CA PRO A 337 -5.61 -6.76 19.42
C PRO A 337 -6.05 -6.13 18.09
N LEU A 338 -6.69 -4.95 18.14
CA LEU A 338 -7.17 -4.26 16.93
C LEU A 338 -6.04 -3.92 15.96
N SER A 339 -4.85 -3.61 16.49
CA SER A 339 -3.64 -3.37 15.69
C SER A 339 -3.23 -4.58 14.84
N ALA A 340 -3.55 -5.80 15.28
CA ALA A 340 -3.29 -7.02 14.51
C ALA A 340 -4.36 -7.31 13.44
N LEU A 341 -5.51 -6.62 13.51
CA LEU A 341 -6.64 -6.80 12.57
C LEU A 341 -6.61 -5.81 11.41
N ALA A 342 -5.98 -4.65 11.58
CA ALA A 342 -5.94 -3.58 10.57
C ALA A 342 -4.96 -3.82 9.40
N HIS A 343 -4.09 -4.83 9.50
CA HIS A 343 -3.01 -5.11 8.53
C HIS A 343 -3.18 -6.47 7.82
#